data_AF-A0A2Z4PTW8-F1
#
_entry.id   AF-A0A2Z4PTW8-F1
#
_cell.length_a   1.000
_cell.length_b   1.000
_cell.length_c   1.000
_cell.angle_alpha   90.00
_cell.angle_beta   90.00
_cell.angle_gamma   90.00
#
_symmetry.space_group_name_H-M   'P 1'
#
loop_
_entity.id
_entity.type
_entity.pdbx_description
1 polymer ?
#
loop_
_entity_poly.entity_id
_entity_poly.type
_entity_poly.pdbx_seq_one_letter_code
_entity_poly.pdbx_strand_id
1 'polypeptide(L)'
;MGVHKSETLPDVTYWLGLEIAKVDPVVDLDVMYKGSLELDFLYQLLTSKAQQHWWRVYGIQLSPVIINNAFFRAISMLHNRNIEFTRSRNSKETVWVKELLKR
;
A
#
# COMPACT_ATOMS: atom_id res chain seq x y z
N MET A 1 25.26 17.96 2.35
CA MET A 1 24.38 18.02 3.54
C MET A 1 23.18 17.14 3.24
N GLY A 2 23.18 15.92 3.80
CA GLY A 2 22.11 14.96 3.59
C GLY A 2 20.83 15.49 4.22
N VAL A 3 19.75 15.57 3.44
CA VAL A 3 18.42 15.87 3.97
C VAL A 3 18.14 14.80 5.02
N HIS A 4 18.17 15.17 6.29
CA HIS A 4 17.63 14.35 7.38
C HIS A 4 16.14 14.23 7.12
N LYS A 5 15.74 13.30 6.24
CA LYS A 5 14.36 12.84 6.19
C LYS A 5 14.10 12.26 7.57
N SER A 6 13.36 12.99 8.40
CA SER A 6 12.75 12.38 9.57
C SER A 6 12.02 11.12 9.13
N GLU A 7 11.83 10.17 10.04
CA GLU A 7 11.05 8.96 9.80
C GLU A 7 9.59 9.33 9.47
N THR A 8 9.33 9.79 8.26
CA THR A 8 8.01 10.24 7.85
C THR A 8 7.23 9.00 7.46
N LEU A 9 6.25 8.67 8.30
CA LEU A 9 5.25 7.64 8.02
C LEU A 9 4.73 7.69 6.56
N PRO A 10 4.43 8.87 5.97
CA PRO A 10 4.06 8.95 4.56
C PRO A 10 5.09 8.41 3.55
N ASP A 11 6.39 8.69 3.75
CA ASP A 11 7.43 8.24 2.82
C ASP A 11 7.58 6.72 2.87
N VAL A 12 7.53 6.16 4.09
CA VAL A 12 7.56 4.71 4.30
C VAL A 12 6.34 4.04 3.68
N THR A 13 5.14 4.61 3.88
CA THR A 13 3.91 4.11 3.26
C THR A 13 4.00 4.13 1.74
N TYR A 14 4.48 5.23 1.15
CA TYR A 14 4.58 5.37 -0.30
C TYR A 14 5.53 4.33 -0.91
N TRP A 15 6.72 4.18 -0.33
CA TRP A 15 7.70 3.21 -0.81
C TRP A 15 7.18 1.77 -0.69
N LEU A 16 6.57 1.42 0.44
CA LEU A 16 5.96 0.10 0.62
C LEU A 16 4.86 -0.13 -0.42
N GLY A 17 4.03 0.87 -0.71
CA GLY A 17 3.02 0.79 -1.76
C GLY A 17 3.61 0.47 -3.13
N LEU A 18 4.75 1.09 -3.48
CA LEU A 18 5.46 0.78 -4.73
C LEU A 18 6.04 -0.64 -4.72
N GLU A 19 6.59 -1.10 -3.61
CA GLU A 19 7.14 -2.46 -3.52
C GLU A 19 6.05 -3.52 -3.59
N ILE A 20 4.89 -3.31 -2.95
CA ILE A 20 3.73 -4.20 -3.07
C ILE A 20 3.26 -4.26 -4.52
N ALA A 21 3.19 -3.11 -5.20
CA ALA A 21 2.75 -3.04 -6.60
C ALA A 21 3.70 -3.72 -7.60
N LYS A 22 4.95 -4.02 -7.21
CA LYS A 22 5.92 -4.74 -8.04
C LYS A 22 5.82 -6.26 -7.92
N VAL A 23 5.10 -6.78 -6.92
CA VAL A 23 4.97 -8.23 -6.72
C VAL A 23 3.98 -8.77 -7.77
N ASP A 24 4.50 -9.62 -8.67
CA ASP A 24 3.75 -10.37 -9.67
C ASP A 24 3.96 -11.88 -9.38
N PRO A 25 2.92 -12.73 -9.18
CA PRO A 25 1.50 -12.52 -9.45
C PRO A 25 0.87 -11.42 -8.60
N VAL A 26 -0.11 -10.71 -9.18
CA VAL A 26 -0.96 -9.75 -8.49
C VAL A 26 -1.57 -10.44 -7.28
N VAL A 27 -1.02 -10.10 -6.12
CA VAL A 27 -1.55 -10.49 -4.84
C VAL A 27 -3.02 -10.09 -4.79
N ASP A 28 -3.90 -11.06 -4.58
CA ASP A 28 -5.33 -10.77 -4.42
C ASP A 28 -5.53 -10.01 -3.11
N LEU A 29 -5.61 -8.68 -3.24
CA LEU A 29 -5.78 -7.76 -2.13
C LEU A 29 -7.09 -8.00 -1.36
N ASP A 30 -8.10 -8.61 -1.99
CA ASP A 30 -9.39 -8.92 -1.35
C ASP A 30 -9.29 -10.14 -0.43
N VAL A 31 -8.45 -11.10 -0.81
CA VAL A 31 -8.12 -12.27 0.03
C VAL A 31 -7.15 -11.86 1.14
N MET A 32 -6.15 -11.05 0.82
CA MET A 32 -5.15 -10.57 1.78
C MET A 32 -5.73 -9.79 2.93
N TYR A 33 -6.63 -8.84 2.65
CA TYR A 33 -7.24 -8.01 3.68
C TYR A 33 -8.01 -8.82 4.75
N LYS A 34 -8.40 -10.06 4.42
CA LYS A 34 -9.13 -10.97 5.33
C LYS A 34 -8.23 -11.80 6.25
N GLY A 35 -6.93 -11.52 6.32
CA GLY A 35 -6.01 -12.21 7.24
C GLY A 35 -5.52 -13.54 6.70
N SER A 36 -5.05 -13.55 5.45
CA SER A 36 -4.49 -14.73 4.79
C SER A 36 -3.01 -14.95 5.18
N LEU A 37 -2.52 -16.20 5.11
CA LEU A 37 -1.11 -16.55 5.37
C LEU A 37 -0.15 -15.77 4.45
N GLU A 38 -0.60 -15.46 3.24
CA GLU A 38 0.11 -14.67 2.25
C GLU A 38 0.38 -13.24 2.78
N LEU A 39 -0.57 -12.66 3.53
CA LEU A 39 -0.44 -11.31 4.10
C LEU A 39 0.66 -11.29 5.16
N ASP A 40 0.71 -12.31 6.01
CA ASP A 40 1.74 -12.45 7.04
C ASP A 40 3.13 -12.60 6.41
N PHE A 41 3.25 -13.41 5.36
CA PHE A 41 4.50 -13.55 4.61
C PHE A 41 4.95 -12.22 3.98
N LEU A 42 4.02 -11.54 3.30
CA LEU A 42 4.31 -10.28 2.62
C LEU A 42 4.64 -9.17 3.61
N TYR A 43 3.97 -9.15 4.76
CA TYR A 43 4.29 -8.30 5.90
C TYR A 43 5.73 -8.54 6.36
N GLN A 44 6.10 -9.77 6.70
CA GLN A 44 7.46 -10.07 7.19
C GLN A 44 8.53 -9.69 6.18
N LEU A 45 8.31 -10.02 4.90
CA LEU A 45 9.26 -9.73 3.83
C LEU A 45 9.44 -8.22 3.60
N LEU A 46 8.34 -7.49 3.43
CA LEU A 46 8.40 -6.09 3.04
C LEU A 46 8.79 -5.17 4.20
N THR A 47 8.37 -5.49 5.43
CA THR A 47 8.80 -4.73 6.62
C THR A 47 10.31 -4.87 6.85
N SER A 48 10.86 -6.07 6.66
CA SER A 48 12.30 -6.32 6.72
C SER A 48 13.05 -5.57 5.60
N LYS A 49 12.51 -5.58 4.38
CA LYS A 49 13.09 -4.88 3.23
C LYS A 49 13.07 -3.36 3.42
N ALA A 50 11.98 -2.81 3.96
CA ALA A 50 11.88 -1.39 4.30
C ALA A 50 12.91 -1.03 5.36
N GLN A 51 13.00 -1.78 6.45
CA GLN A 51 14.00 -1.56 7.48
C GLN A 51 15.42 -1.52 6.90
N GLN A 52 15.76 -2.50 6.05
CA GLN A 52 17.06 -2.57 5.40
C GLN A 52 17.31 -1.41 4.44
N HIS A 53 16.30 -1.00 3.67
CA HIS A 53 16.40 0.13 2.73
C HIS A 53 16.68 1.44 3.49
N TRP A 54 15.92 1.73 4.54
CA TRP A 54 16.07 2.95 5.32
C TRP A 54 17.41 3.00 6.05
N TRP A 55 17.85 1.87 6.59
CA TRP A 55 19.17 1.78 7.19
C TRP A 55 20.24 2.06 6.14
N ARG A 56 20.22 1.38 5.00
CA ARG A 56 21.31 1.46 4.01
C ARG A 56 21.40 2.80 3.30
N VAL A 57 20.26 3.41 2.98
CA VAL A 57 20.21 4.62 2.16
C VAL A 57 20.26 5.88 3.02
N TYR A 58 19.61 5.87 4.18
CA TYR A 58 19.44 7.06 5.01
C TYR A 58 20.15 6.95 6.37
N GLY A 59 20.64 5.77 6.76
CA GLY A 59 21.23 5.55 8.07
C GLY A 59 20.20 5.55 9.21
N ILE A 60 18.93 5.29 8.88
CA ILE A 60 17.80 5.44 9.80
C ILE A 60 17.25 4.07 10.19
N GLN A 61 17.08 3.85 11.48
CA GLN A 61 16.44 2.65 12.02
C GLN A 61 14.95 2.94 12.26
N LEU A 62 14.09 2.51 11.34
CA LEU A 62 12.65 2.75 11.50
C LEU A 62 12.12 2.09 12.76
N SER A 63 11.24 2.79 13.48
CA SER A 63 10.52 2.18 14.60
C SER A 63 9.53 1.11 14.12
N PRO A 64 9.31 0.03 14.90
CA PRO A 64 8.30 -0.99 14.57
C PRO A 64 6.90 -0.39 14.38
N VAL A 65 6.55 0.62 15.18
CA VAL A 65 5.26 1.31 15.08
C VAL A 65 5.09 2.01 13.73
N ILE A 66 6.15 2.66 13.21
CA ILE A 66 6.09 3.35 11.92
C ILE A 66 5.99 2.34 10.78
N ILE A 67 6.82 1.29 10.78
CA ILE A 67 6.81 0.29 9.71
C ILE A 67 5.47 -0.43 9.63
N ASN A 68 4.91 -0.84 10.77
CA ASN A 68 3.66 -1.58 10.81
C ASN A 68 2.51 -0.72 10.31
N ASN A 69 2.41 0.51 10.82
CA ASN A 69 1.39 1.46 10.34
C ASN A 69 1.57 1.79 8.87
N ALA A 70 2.82 1.94 8.41
CA ALA A 70 3.11 2.25 7.01
C ALA A 70 2.65 1.13 6.08
N PHE A 71 2.90 -0.13 6.47
CA PHE A 71 2.50 -1.32 5.73
C PHE A 71 0.98 -1.42 5.60
N PHE A 72 0.24 -1.38 6.72
CA PHE A 72 -1.22 -1.51 6.67
C PHE A 72 -1.88 -0.34 5.94
N ARG A 73 -1.33 0.88 6.04
CA ARG A 73 -1.78 2.02 5.23
C ARG A 73 -1.55 1.79 3.74
N ALA A 74 -0.40 1.23 3.36
CA ALA A 74 -0.10 0.94 1.95
C ALA A 74 -1.06 -0.11 1.39
N ILE A 75 -1.30 -1.20 2.12
CA ILE A 75 -2.27 -2.25 1.74
C ILE A 75 -3.68 -1.67 1.60
N SER A 76 -4.16 -0.92 2.59
CA SER A 76 -5.48 -0.30 2.55
C SER A 76 -5.64 0.67 1.38
N MET A 77 -4.63 1.50 1.10
CA MET A 77 -4.62 2.43 -0.03
C MET A 77 -4.70 1.68 -1.37
N LEU A 78 -3.95 0.60 -1.54
CA LEU A 78 -3.97 -0.21 -2.76
C LEU A 78 -5.29 -0.96 -2.92
N HIS A 79 -5.85 -1.51 -1.84
CA HIS A 79 -7.15 -2.19 -1.85
C HIS A 79 -8.27 -1.23 -2.23
N ASN A 80 -8.33 -0.03 -1.63
CA ASN A 80 -9.32 0.99 -1.98
C ASN A 80 -9.20 1.40 -3.46
N ARG A 81 -7.97 1.59 -3.94
CA ARG A 81 -7.71 1.91 -5.34
C ARG A 81 -8.16 0.79 -6.29
N ASN A 82 -8.00 -0.47 -5.90
CA ASN A 82 -8.47 -1.62 -6.69
C ASN A 82 -10.01 -1.69 -6.74
N ILE A 83 -10.68 -1.41 -5.61
CA ILE A 83 -12.14 -1.30 -5.55
C ILE A 83 -12.63 -0.16 -6.45
N GLU A 84 -12.02 1.03 -6.36
CA GLU A 84 -12.36 2.18 -7.20
C GLU A 84 -12.14 1.88 -8.69
N PHE A 85 -11.02 1.24 -9.03
CA PHE A 85 -10.74 0.82 -10.40
C PHE A 85 -11.81 -0.16 -10.91
N THR A 86 -12.17 -1.15 -10.11
CA THR A 86 -13.21 -2.13 -10.45
C THR A 86 -14.57 -1.45 -10.64
N ARG A 87 -14.97 -0.56 -9.72
CA ARG A 87 -16.21 0.24 -9.82
C ARG A 87 -16.24 1.13 -11.06
N SER A 88 -15.11 1.75 -11.40
CA SER A 88 -15.00 2.63 -12.58
C SER A 88 -15.20 1.88 -13.90
N ARG A 89 -14.74 0.61 -13.97
CA ARG A 89 -14.90 -0.25 -15.15
C ARG A 89 -16.28 -0.90 -15.21
N ASN A 90 -16.91 -1.16 -14.07
CA ASN A 90 -18.27 -1.69 -14.00
C ASN A 90 -19.33 -0.59 -14.18
N SER A 91 -19.28 0.07 -15.34
CA SER A 91 -20.13 1.22 -15.69
C SER A 91 -21.63 0.96 -15.61
N LYS A 92 -22.06 -0.31 -15.55
CA LYS A 92 -23.46 -0.72 -15.33
C LYS A 92 -24.01 -0.30 -13.97
N GLU A 93 -23.19 -0.32 -12.92
CA GLU A 93 -23.61 0.08 -11.55
C GLU A 93 -23.56 1.59 -11.33
N THR A 94 -22.89 2.33 -12.22
CA THR A 94 -22.72 3.79 -12.15
C THR A 94 -23.51 4.55 -13.23
N VAL A 95 -24.37 3.85 -14.01
CA VAL A 95 -25.26 4.47 -15.00
C VAL A 95 -26.17 5.51 -14.36
N TRP A 96 -26.75 5.21 -13.20
CA TRP A 96 -27.64 6.14 -12.48
C TRP A 96 -26.95 7.46 -12.12
N VAL A 97 -25.64 7.45 -11.83
CA VAL A 97 -24.86 8.67 -11.56
C VAL A 97 -24.68 9.50 -12.83
N LYS A 98 -24.41 8.84 -13.97
CA LYS A 98 -24.31 9.51 -15.28
C LYS A 98 -25.65 10.11 -15.71
N GLU A 99 -26.76 9.47 -15.37
CA GLU A 99 -28.11 9.99 -15.61
C GLU A 99 -28.44 11.19 -14.70
N LEU A 100 -28.04 11.15 -13.43
CA LEU A 100 -28.22 12.25 -12.48
C LEU A 100 -27.40 13.51 -12.83
N LEU A 101 -26.19 13.30 -13.38
CA LEU A 101 -25.29 14.39 -13.80
C LEU A 101 -25.62 14.97 -15.18
N LYS A 102 -26.54 14.36 -15.95
CA LYS A 102 -27.09 14.91 -17.20
C LYS A 102 -28.18 15.96 -16.94
N ARG A 103 -27.92 16.91 -16.04
CA ARG A 103 -28.66 18.17 -15.97
C ARG A 103 -27.89 19.27 -16.68
#